data_AF-A0A9E4CE70-F1
#
_entry.id   AF-A0A9E4CE70-F1
#
_cell.length_a   1.000
_cell.length_b   1.000
_cell.length_c   1.000
_cell.angle_alpha   90.00
_cell.angle_beta   90.00
_cell.angle_gamma   90.00
#
_symmetry.space_group_name_H-M   'P 1'
#
loop_
_entity.id
_entity.type
_entity.pdbx_description
1 polymer ?
#
loop_
_entity_poly.entity_id
_entity_poly.type
_entity_poly.pdbx_seq_one_letter_code
_entity_poly.pdbx_strand_id
1 'polypeptide(L)'
;MQRIFVETTIQIQRLLQDPIAVPRIETVLQRHQVITSTYVWMEVQRTVGQDYQYLIDLLLTRQPTTISQLMRHLGTGENLYSSRSLKRMLHITAYWLELLDSATFEPIELAYQLRRQRRHLLHQAFFEHVDEVVNPTHCDLIQPDYTIQTSGRMSCRRETAACSLHELLQANQSVLQPLQTNSAVFDNLDVKTQRVLRDIIPDFTMAKGERNCWSIGDLIITLECPGDAALWTTNIQHFDPLCQALGKSLFRPD
;
A
#
# COMPACT_ATOMS: atom_id res chain seq x y z
N MET A 1 10.12 2.74 -25.14
CA MET A 1 9.56 1.95 -24.03
C MET A 1 8.59 2.85 -23.29
N GLN A 2 7.34 2.43 -23.08
CA GLN A 2 6.37 3.25 -22.35
C GLN A 2 6.70 3.23 -20.85
N ARG A 3 6.55 4.37 -20.18
CA ARG A 3 6.71 4.49 -18.72
C ARG A 3 5.39 4.17 -18.03
N ILE A 4 5.43 3.30 -17.03
CA ILE A 4 4.28 2.96 -16.21
C ILE A 4 4.59 3.27 -14.75
N PHE A 5 3.62 3.85 -14.05
CA PHE A 5 3.68 4.08 -12.62
C PHE A 5 2.87 2.99 -11.91
N VAL A 6 3.54 2.17 -11.11
CA VAL A 6 2.95 1.04 -10.41
C VAL A 6 2.57 1.44 -9.00
N GLU A 7 1.26 1.45 -8.71
CA GLU A 7 0.76 1.79 -7.38
C GLU A 7 0.57 0.58 -6.45
N THR A 8 0.16 0.85 -5.22
CA THR A 8 0.03 -0.07 -4.11
C THR A 8 -0.67 -1.38 -4.45
N THR A 9 -1.81 -1.37 -5.15
CA THR A 9 -2.57 -2.61 -5.38
C THR A 9 -1.85 -3.59 -6.31
N ILE A 10 -1.16 -3.10 -7.35
CA ILE A 10 -0.35 -3.94 -8.23
C ILE A 10 0.87 -4.48 -7.47
N GLN A 11 1.54 -3.63 -6.67
CA GLN A 11 2.66 -4.07 -5.84
C GLN A 11 2.25 -5.17 -4.85
N ILE A 12 1.08 -5.04 -4.21
CA ILE A 12 0.58 -6.06 -3.29
C ILE A 12 0.31 -7.38 -4.01
N GLN A 13 -0.33 -7.35 -5.19
CA GLN A 13 -0.60 -8.57 -5.97
C GLN A 13 0.69 -9.29 -6.37
N ARG A 14 1.70 -8.51 -6.79
CA ARG A 14 3.03 -9.02 -7.12
C ARG A 14 3.71 -9.67 -5.91
N LEU A 15 3.77 -8.95 -4.78
CA LEU A 15 4.49 -9.39 -3.58
C LEU A 15 3.86 -10.57 -2.87
N LEU A 16 2.54 -10.67 -2.87
CA LEU A 16 1.83 -11.79 -2.23
C LEU A 16 1.71 -13.03 -3.12
N GLN A 17 2.43 -13.03 -4.24
CA GLN A 17 2.54 -14.15 -5.15
C GLN A 17 1.19 -14.70 -5.61
N ASP A 18 0.23 -13.84 -5.97
CA ASP A 18 -1.04 -14.30 -6.55
C ASP A 18 -0.74 -15.12 -7.82
N PRO A 19 -0.99 -16.44 -7.83
CA PRO A 19 -0.53 -17.34 -8.89
C PRO A 19 -1.17 -17.01 -10.25
N ILE A 20 -2.31 -16.31 -10.24
CA ILE A 20 -3.00 -15.88 -11.46
C ILE A 20 -2.44 -14.54 -11.93
N ALA A 21 -2.23 -13.58 -11.01
CA ALA A 21 -1.85 -12.23 -11.38
C ALA A 21 -0.35 -12.07 -11.69
N VAL A 22 0.52 -12.78 -10.98
CA VAL A 22 1.98 -12.58 -11.02
C VAL A 22 2.58 -12.79 -12.41
N PRO A 23 2.31 -13.89 -13.14
CA PRO A 23 2.94 -14.09 -14.46
C PRO A 23 2.62 -12.96 -15.44
N ARG A 24 1.37 -12.48 -15.40
CA ARG A 24 0.93 -11.33 -16.18
C ARG A 24 1.64 -10.05 -15.73
N ILE A 25 1.73 -9.82 -14.42
CA ILE A 25 2.36 -8.63 -13.88
C ILE A 25 3.83 -8.56 -14.30
N GLU A 26 4.59 -9.64 -14.07
CA GLU A 26 6.01 -9.72 -14.43
C GLU A 26 6.25 -9.50 -15.92
N THR A 27 5.39 -10.07 -16.77
CA THR A 27 5.47 -9.86 -18.23
C THR A 27 5.32 -8.39 -18.62
N VAL A 28 4.43 -7.65 -17.94
CA VAL A 28 4.25 -6.22 -18.17
C VAL A 28 5.46 -5.44 -17.67
N LEU A 29 5.93 -5.71 -16.45
CA LEU A 29 7.07 -5.01 -15.85
C LEU A 29 8.33 -5.13 -16.69
N GLN A 30 8.60 -6.31 -17.26
CA GLN A 30 9.78 -6.55 -18.12
C GLN A 30 9.75 -5.78 -19.45
N ARG A 31 8.59 -5.30 -19.89
CA ARG A 31 8.40 -4.63 -21.20
C ARG A 31 8.33 -3.11 -21.10
N HIS A 32 8.32 -2.57 -19.89
CA HIS A 32 8.06 -1.16 -19.63
C HIS A 32 9.13 -0.58 -18.72
N GLN A 33 9.23 0.75 -18.71
CA GLN A 33 10.03 1.43 -17.71
C GLN A 33 9.13 1.63 -16.49
N VAL A 34 9.53 1.06 -15.37
CA VAL A 34 8.70 0.94 -14.16
C VAL A 34 9.09 2.02 -13.16
N ILE A 35 8.12 2.84 -12.79
CA ILE A 35 8.23 3.85 -11.76
C ILE A 35 7.32 3.46 -10.62
N THR A 36 7.73 3.73 -9.38
CA THR A 36 6.83 3.75 -8.23
C THR A 36 7.20 4.93 -7.35
N SER A 37 6.57 5.05 -6.18
CA SER A 37 6.95 6.06 -5.21
C SER A 37 7.22 5.48 -3.84
N THR A 38 7.92 6.28 -3.05
CA THR A 38 8.11 5.97 -1.65
C THR A 38 6.81 6.01 -0.84
N TYR A 39 5.78 6.76 -1.27
CA TYR A 39 4.45 6.70 -0.66
C TYR A 39 3.77 5.34 -0.92
N VAL A 40 3.88 4.81 -2.14
CA VAL A 40 3.42 3.45 -2.45
C VAL A 40 4.14 2.43 -1.57
N TRP A 41 5.46 2.57 -1.39
CA TRP A 41 6.21 1.70 -0.48
C TRP A 41 5.72 1.80 0.98
N MET A 42 5.47 3.02 1.46
CA MET A 42 4.85 3.26 2.77
C MET A 42 3.52 2.53 2.91
N GLU A 43 2.65 2.60 1.90
CA GLU A 43 1.38 1.89 1.92
C GLU A 43 1.54 0.37 1.96
N VAL A 44 2.49 -0.18 1.20
CA VAL A 44 2.81 -1.62 1.23
C VAL A 44 3.33 -2.04 2.60
N GLN A 45 4.25 -1.27 3.20
CA GLN A 45 4.72 -1.54 4.56
C GLN A 45 3.59 -1.48 5.59
N ARG A 46 2.72 -0.46 5.48
CA ARG A 46 1.56 -0.29 6.36
C ARG A 46 0.56 -1.42 6.21
N THR A 47 0.38 -1.97 5.02
CA THR A 47 -0.65 -2.99 4.77
C THR A 47 -0.07 -4.39 4.93
N VAL A 48 0.77 -4.81 3.98
CA VAL A 48 1.40 -6.13 3.96
C VAL A 48 2.30 -6.31 5.19
N GLY A 49 3.11 -5.30 5.52
CA GLY A 49 4.00 -5.39 6.68
C GLY A 49 3.26 -5.54 8.01
N GLN A 50 2.06 -4.95 8.16
CA GLN A 50 1.21 -5.16 9.34
C GLN A 50 0.55 -6.55 9.33
N ASP A 51 0.10 -7.04 8.19
CA ASP A 51 -0.48 -8.40 8.08
C ASP A 51 0.54 -9.48 8.48
N TYR A 52 1.79 -9.35 8.03
CA TYR A 52 2.88 -10.23 8.49
C TYR A 52 3.14 -10.12 9.98
N GLN A 53 3.20 -8.88 10.53
CA GLN A 53 3.42 -8.71 11.96
C GLN A 53 2.31 -9.36 12.77
N TYR A 54 1.05 -9.18 12.36
CA TYR A 54 -0.08 -9.79 13.04
C TYR A 54 0.05 -11.32 13.09
N LEU A 55 0.39 -11.96 11.96
CA LEU A 55 0.60 -13.42 11.91
C LEU A 55 1.75 -13.86 12.83
N ILE A 56 2.86 -13.12 12.83
CA ILE A 56 4.00 -13.36 13.72
C ILE A 56 3.57 -13.27 15.19
N ASP A 57 2.86 -12.21 15.56
CA ASP A 57 2.42 -11.99 16.94
C ASP A 57 1.41 -13.07 17.36
N LEU A 58 0.51 -13.46 16.47
CA LEU A 58 -0.44 -14.57 16.69
C LEU A 58 0.31 -15.88 16.96
N LEU A 59 1.31 -16.22 16.13
CA LEU A 59 2.10 -17.43 16.30
C LEU A 59 2.87 -17.43 17.62
N LEU A 60 3.44 -16.30 18.03
CA LEU A 60 4.24 -16.22 19.25
C LEU A 60 3.39 -16.17 20.52
N THR A 61 2.19 -15.58 20.45
CA THR A 61 1.31 -15.40 21.62
C THR A 61 0.31 -16.54 21.81
N ARG A 62 -0.25 -17.06 20.72
CA ARG A 62 -1.26 -18.14 20.76
C ARG A 62 -0.65 -19.52 20.51
N GLN A 63 0.51 -19.59 19.86
CA GLN A 63 1.25 -20.82 19.57
C GLN A 63 0.38 -21.96 19.00
N PRO A 64 -0.40 -21.71 17.93
CA PRO A 64 -1.11 -22.79 17.26
C PRO A 64 -0.09 -23.76 16.64
N THR A 65 -0.28 -25.06 16.86
CA THR A 65 0.61 -26.12 16.35
C THR A 65 0.00 -26.85 15.15
N THR A 66 -1.22 -26.48 14.77
CA THR A 66 -1.98 -27.09 13.66
C THR A 66 -2.64 -26.02 12.81
N ILE A 67 -2.89 -26.35 11.54
CA ILE A 67 -3.63 -25.50 10.61
C ILE A 67 -5.02 -25.13 11.17
N SER A 68 -5.73 -26.09 11.75
CA SER A 68 -7.08 -25.88 12.29
C SER A 68 -7.09 -24.85 13.44
N GLN A 69 -6.10 -24.91 14.34
CA GLN A 69 -5.96 -23.92 15.41
C GLN A 69 -5.64 -22.53 14.85
N LEU A 70 -4.71 -22.43 13.90
CA LEU A 70 -4.36 -21.16 13.25
C LEU A 70 -5.58 -20.54 12.55
N MET A 71 -6.31 -21.34 11.76
CA MET A 71 -7.53 -20.89 11.07
C MET A 71 -8.62 -20.46 12.05
N ARG A 72 -8.75 -21.11 13.21
CA ARG A 72 -9.69 -20.67 14.25
C ARG A 72 -9.33 -19.29 14.77
N HIS A 73 -8.05 -19.02 15.05
CA HIS A 73 -7.61 -17.69 15.50
C HIS A 73 -7.79 -16.62 14.43
N LEU A 74 -7.55 -16.94 13.15
CA LEU A 74 -7.83 -16.02 12.04
C LEU A 74 -9.34 -15.78 11.88
N GLY A 75 -10.15 -16.82 12.05
CA GLY A 75 -11.61 -16.75 11.90
C GLY A 75 -12.33 -16.01 13.03
N THR A 76 -11.78 -16.02 14.27
CA THR A 76 -12.37 -15.27 15.40
C THR A 76 -12.16 -13.77 15.29
N GLY A 77 -11.28 -13.32 14.39
CA GLY A 77 -11.12 -11.90 14.09
C GLY A 77 -10.50 -11.08 15.21
N GLU A 78 -9.87 -11.72 16.20
CA GLU A 78 -9.27 -11.01 17.34
C GLU A 78 -8.24 -10.00 16.84
N ASN A 79 -8.56 -8.70 16.93
CA ASN A 79 -7.74 -7.58 16.45
C ASN A 79 -7.56 -7.50 14.91
N LEU A 80 -8.43 -8.13 14.11
CA LEU A 80 -8.41 -7.95 12.66
C LEU A 80 -8.95 -6.58 12.24
N TYR A 81 -8.19 -5.89 11.39
CA TYR A 81 -8.49 -4.51 10.98
C TYR A 81 -9.49 -4.41 9.80
N SER A 82 -9.63 -5.44 8.95
CA SER A 82 -10.62 -5.48 7.84
C SER A 82 -10.70 -6.84 7.12
N SER A 83 -11.76 -7.09 6.36
CA SER A 83 -11.89 -8.28 5.48
C SER A 83 -10.79 -8.38 4.42
N ARG A 84 -10.27 -7.24 3.94
CA ARG A 84 -9.14 -7.19 2.99
C ARG A 84 -7.85 -7.71 3.62
N SER A 85 -7.60 -7.33 4.88
CA SER A 85 -6.46 -7.82 5.66
C SER A 85 -6.58 -9.33 5.88
N LEU A 86 -7.76 -9.82 6.32
CA LEU A 86 -7.99 -11.26 6.46
C LEU A 86 -7.71 -12.03 5.17
N LYS A 87 -8.21 -11.56 4.02
CA LYS A 87 -7.94 -12.21 2.72
C LYS A 87 -6.43 -12.32 2.45
N ARG A 88 -5.66 -11.26 2.66
CA ARG A 88 -4.20 -11.29 2.46
C ARG A 88 -3.50 -12.21 3.44
N MET A 89 -3.90 -12.22 4.71
CA MET A 89 -3.34 -13.15 5.69
C MET A 89 -3.64 -14.61 5.36
N LEU A 90 -4.82 -14.91 4.81
CA LEU A 90 -5.13 -16.24 4.31
C LEU A 90 -4.22 -16.63 3.14
N HIS A 91 -3.93 -15.72 2.20
CA HIS A 91 -2.97 -15.97 1.13
C HIS A 91 -1.55 -16.22 1.66
N ILE A 92 -1.05 -15.37 2.57
CA ILE A 92 0.26 -15.56 3.21
C ILE A 92 0.32 -16.92 3.92
N THR A 93 -0.73 -17.25 4.67
CA THR A 93 -0.79 -18.52 5.41
C THR A 93 -0.84 -19.71 4.45
N ALA A 94 -1.68 -19.67 3.41
CA ALA A 94 -1.79 -20.73 2.41
C ALA A 94 -0.44 -21.02 1.75
N TYR A 95 0.29 -19.97 1.32
CA TYR A 95 1.62 -20.09 0.76
C TYR A 95 2.59 -20.85 1.70
N TRP A 96 2.60 -20.51 2.99
CA TRP A 96 3.47 -21.22 3.95
C TRP A 96 3.03 -22.66 4.21
N LEU A 97 1.73 -22.93 4.24
CA LEU A 97 1.23 -24.29 4.44
C LEU A 97 1.57 -25.19 3.26
N GLU A 98 1.54 -24.66 2.04
CA GLU A 98 2.01 -25.37 0.84
C GLU A 98 3.51 -25.67 0.92
N LEU A 99 4.34 -24.73 1.39
CA LEU A 99 5.77 -24.95 1.56
C LEU A 99 6.13 -25.96 2.66
N LEU A 100 5.35 -25.99 3.73
CA LEU A 100 5.59 -26.88 4.87
C LEU A 100 5.18 -28.32 4.58
N ASP A 101 4.28 -28.55 3.61
CA ASP A 101 3.73 -29.86 3.24
C ASP A 101 3.32 -30.70 4.47
N SER A 102 2.73 -30.04 5.48
CA SER A 102 2.40 -30.64 6.76
C SER A 102 1.20 -29.97 7.42
N ALA A 103 0.36 -30.79 8.07
CA ALA A 103 -0.78 -30.32 8.86
C ALA A 103 -0.38 -29.72 10.22
N THR A 104 0.86 -29.97 10.66
CA THR A 104 1.46 -29.50 11.91
C THR A 104 2.72 -28.68 11.64
N PHE A 105 2.99 -27.73 12.51
CA PHE A 105 4.17 -26.88 12.41
C PHE A 105 4.60 -26.40 13.80
N GLU A 106 5.88 -26.01 13.91
CA GLU A 106 6.40 -25.36 15.10
C GLU A 106 6.17 -23.84 14.97
N PRO A 107 5.35 -23.22 15.86
CA PRO A 107 4.93 -21.82 15.68
C PRO A 107 6.08 -20.80 15.74
N ILE A 108 7.11 -21.03 16.54
CA ILE A 108 8.24 -20.10 16.71
C ILE A 108 9.10 -20.07 15.43
N GLU A 109 9.37 -21.23 14.84
CA GLU A 109 10.08 -21.40 13.59
C GLU A 109 9.30 -20.76 12.45
N LEU A 110 7.99 -21.02 12.35
CA LEU A 110 7.15 -20.36 11.33
C LEU A 110 7.15 -18.83 11.50
N ALA A 111 7.10 -18.32 12.75
CA ALA A 111 7.21 -16.89 13.01
C ALA A 111 8.56 -16.32 12.56
N TYR A 112 9.66 -17.04 12.75
CA TYR A 112 10.99 -16.64 12.26
C TYR A 112 11.05 -16.60 10.73
N GLN A 113 10.48 -17.60 10.06
CA GLN A 113 10.41 -17.64 8.60
C GLN A 113 9.56 -16.51 8.02
N LEU A 114 8.40 -16.21 8.64
CA LEU A 114 7.57 -15.06 8.29
C LEU A 114 8.31 -13.73 8.46
N ARG A 115 9.12 -13.56 9.52
CA ARG A 115 9.96 -12.36 9.71
C ARG A 115 10.97 -12.20 8.57
N ARG A 116 11.62 -13.29 8.17
CA ARG A 116 12.58 -13.29 7.06
C ARG A 116 11.91 -12.94 5.74
N GLN A 117 10.77 -13.57 5.44
CA GLN A 117 10.03 -13.28 4.21
C GLN A 117 9.50 -11.85 4.19
N ARG A 118 8.93 -11.35 5.29
CA ARG A 118 8.51 -9.94 5.41
C ARG A 118 9.67 -8.99 5.07
N ARG A 119 10.86 -9.24 5.62
CA ARG A 119 12.05 -8.43 5.33
C ARG A 119 12.43 -8.50 3.85
N HIS A 120 12.46 -9.70 3.27
CA HIS A 120 12.76 -9.89 1.86
C HIS A 120 11.74 -9.15 0.97
N LEU A 121 10.43 -9.31 1.22
CA LEU A 121 9.39 -8.66 0.44
C LEU A 121 9.48 -7.13 0.50
N LEU A 122 9.64 -6.57 1.70
CA LEU A 122 9.60 -5.12 1.90
C LEU A 122 10.89 -4.40 1.49
N HIS A 123 12.05 -5.07 1.50
CA HIS A 123 13.35 -4.43 1.23
C HIS A 123 14.05 -4.92 -0.03
N GLN A 124 13.58 -6.00 -0.66
CA GLN A 124 14.16 -6.54 -1.88
C GLN A 124 13.09 -6.70 -2.96
N ALA A 125 12.12 -7.60 -2.77
CA ALA A 125 11.14 -7.92 -3.82
C ALA A 125 10.26 -6.72 -4.22
N PHE A 126 10.05 -5.73 -3.35
CA PHE A 126 9.33 -4.49 -3.72
C PHE A 126 10.09 -3.66 -4.79
N PHE A 127 11.42 -3.69 -4.78
CA PHE A 127 12.25 -2.91 -5.71
C PHE A 127 12.68 -3.72 -6.94
N GLU A 128 12.39 -5.02 -6.98
CA GLU A 128 12.62 -5.84 -8.17
C GLU A 128 11.79 -5.31 -9.35
N HIS A 129 12.45 -5.18 -10.50
CA HIS A 129 11.88 -4.61 -11.73
C HIS A 129 11.30 -3.19 -11.56
N VAL A 130 11.81 -2.40 -10.62
CA VAL A 130 11.52 -0.96 -10.47
C VAL A 130 12.74 -0.17 -10.94
N ASP A 131 12.60 0.61 -12.00
CA ASP A 131 13.67 1.43 -12.56
C ASP A 131 13.85 2.75 -11.79
N GLU A 132 12.77 3.29 -11.24
CA GLU A 132 12.76 4.58 -10.56
C GLU A 132 11.79 4.60 -9.37
N VAL A 133 12.22 5.21 -8.27
CA VAL A 133 11.40 5.46 -7.09
C VAL A 133 11.37 6.95 -6.81
N VAL A 134 10.24 7.61 -7.06
CA VAL A 134 10.07 9.03 -6.77
C VAL A 134 9.72 9.25 -5.29
N ASN A 135 10.17 10.37 -4.71
CA ASN A 135 9.95 10.69 -3.29
C ASN A 135 9.49 12.14 -3.06
N PRO A 136 8.46 12.65 -3.75
CA PRO A 136 8.07 14.05 -3.59
C PRO A 136 7.47 14.34 -2.21
N THR A 137 6.77 13.37 -1.58
CA THR A 137 6.22 13.55 -0.23
C THR A 137 7.28 13.54 0.87
N HIS A 138 8.49 13.02 0.64
CA HIS A 138 9.53 12.86 1.66
C HIS A 138 8.97 12.28 2.97
N CYS A 139 8.22 11.18 2.89
CA CYS A 139 7.51 10.63 4.04
C CYS A 139 8.49 10.18 5.14
N ASP A 140 8.18 10.49 6.41
CA ASP A 140 9.08 10.14 7.53
C ASP A 140 9.00 8.65 7.91
N LEU A 141 7.96 7.94 7.46
CA LEU A 141 7.69 6.55 7.85
C LEU A 141 8.50 5.50 7.06
N ILE A 142 9.23 5.95 6.05
CA ILE A 142 9.96 5.12 5.08
C ILE A 142 11.48 5.26 5.22
N GLN A 143 11.95 5.92 6.28
CA GLN A 143 13.38 6.07 6.48
C GLN A 143 14.05 4.69 6.65
N PRO A 144 15.29 4.51 6.16
CA PRO A 144 16.03 3.24 6.24
C PRO A 144 16.13 2.70 7.68
N ASP A 145 16.05 3.58 8.67
CA ASP A 145 16.11 3.25 10.10
C ASP A 145 14.74 3.27 10.81
N TYR A 146 13.61 3.28 10.07
CA TYR A 146 12.29 3.19 10.70
C TYR A 146 12.15 1.82 11.38
N THR A 147 12.52 1.81 12.65
CA THR A 147 12.37 0.64 13.51
C THR A 147 10.89 0.53 13.73
N ILE A 148 10.26 -0.40 13.01
CA ILE A 148 8.87 -0.75 13.24
C ILE A 148 8.79 -1.08 14.73
N GLN A 149 8.04 -0.25 15.48
CA GLN A 149 7.91 -0.42 16.93
C GLN A 149 7.53 -1.87 17.23
N THR A 150 7.79 -2.34 18.45
CA THR A 150 7.56 -3.73 18.91
C THR A 150 6.14 -4.27 18.68
N SER A 151 5.21 -3.44 18.18
CA SER A 151 3.84 -3.74 17.76
C SER A 151 3.58 -3.79 16.24
N GLY A 152 4.58 -3.57 15.37
CA GLY A 152 4.33 -3.54 13.91
C GLY A 152 3.70 -2.27 13.37
N ARG A 153 3.14 -1.42 14.24
CA ARG A 153 2.19 -0.39 13.85
C ARG A 153 2.92 0.90 13.48
N MET A 154 2.87 1.23 12.19
CA MET A 154 3.20 2.56 11.72
C MET A 154 2.20 3.58 12.25
N SER A 155 2.71 4.69 12.77
CA SER A 155 1.87 5.82 13.19
C SER A 155 2.51 7.15 12.80
N CYS A 156 1.69 8.11 12.37
CA CYS A 156 2.13 9.45 12.02
C CYS A 156 1.20 10.49 12.63
N ARG A 157 1.75 11.37 13.48
CA ARG A 157 1.03 12.48 14.08
C ARG A 157 1.34 13.76 13.31
N ARG A 158 0.31 14.56 13.05
CA ARG A 158 0.42 15.80 12.28
C ARG A 158 1.41 16.77 12.91
N GLU A 159 1.34 16.91 14.23
CA GLU A 159 2.12 17.86 15.03
C GLU A 159 3.62 17.59 14.99
N THR A 160 4.02 16.35 14.67
CA THR A 160 5.42 15.91 14.65
C THR A 160 5.90 15.49 13.26
N ALA A 161 5.04 15.54 12.24
CA ALA A 161 5.37 15.08 10.89
C ALA A 161 6.24 16.11 10.15
N ALA A 162 7.45 15.69 9.76
CA ALA A 162 8.43 16.48 9.04
C ALA A 162 8.30 16.36 7.51
N CYS A 163 7.49 15.42 7.00
CA CYS A 163 7.27 15.22 5.57
C CYS A 163 6.80 16.45 4.77
N SER A 164 7.07 16.40 3.45
CA SER A 164 6.77 17.43 2.44
C SER A 164 5.41 17.28 1.76
N LEU A 165 4.46 16.55 2.35
CA LEU A 165 3.13 16.36 1.75
C LEU A 165 2.44 17.70 1.40
N HIS A 166 2.52 18.69 2.28
CA HIS A 166 1.94 20.01 2.04
C HIS A 166 2.54 20.73 0.82
N GLU A 167 3.86 20.60 0.59
CA GLU A 167 4.55 21.17 -0.57
C GLU A 167 4.08 20.52 -1.87
N LEU A 168 3.92 19.19 -1.88
CA LEU A 168 3.36 18.47 -3.03
C LEU A 168 1.95 18.97 -3.37
N LEU A 169 1.08 19.12 -2.36
CA LEU A 169 -0.28 19.60 -2.57
C LEU A 169 -0.29 21.05 -3.06
N GLN A 170 0.54 21.91 -2.47
CA GLN A 170 0.66 23.31 -2.87
C GLN A 170 1.17 23.47 -4.30
N ALA A 171 2.17 22.67 -4.71
CA ALA A 171 2.67 22.64 -6.08
C ALA A 171 1.60 22.22 -7.11
N ASN A 172 0.57 21.50 -6.67
CA ASN A 172 -0.55 21.04 -7.50
C ASN A 172 -1.86 21.81 -7.25
N GLN A 173 -1.81 22.94 -6.53
CA GLN A 173 -2.99 23.69 -6.12
C GLN A 173 -3.91 24.06 -7.29
N SER A 174 -3.35 24.43 -8.45
CA SER A 174 -4.12 24.81 -9.64
C SER A 174 -4.98 23.68 -10.19
N VAL A 175 -4.60 22.42 -9.93
CA VAL A 175 -5.35 21.23 -10.36
C VAL A 175 -6.26 20.72 -9.24
N LEU A 176 -5.88 20.96 -7.97
CA LEU A 176 -6.67 20.57 -6.80
C LEU A 176 -7.86 21.49 -6.53
N GLN A 177 -7.74 22.81 -6.77
CA GLN A 177 -8.85 23.74 -6.55
C GLN A 177 -10.08 23.42 -7.42
N PRO A 178 -9.94 23.12 -8.72
CA PRO A 178 -11.05 22.69 -9.55
C PRO A 178 -11.77 21.43 -9.05
N LEU A 179 -11.09 20.55 -8.30
CA LEU A 179 -11.73 19.37 -7.71
C LEU A 179 -12.84 19.74 -6.73
N GLN A 180 -12.83 20.93 -6.11
CA GLN A 180 -13.93 21.36 -5.25
C GLN A 180 -15.08 22.00 -6.04
N THR A 181 -14.79 22.62 -7.18
CA THR A 181 -15.78 23.37 -7.96
C THR A 181 -16.43 22.53 -9.05
N ASN A 182 -15.75 21.48 -9.51
CA ASN A 182 -16.29 20.52 -10.48
C ASN A 182 -17.01 19.40 -9.72
N SER A 183 -18.30 19.59 -9.48
CA SER A 183 -19.12 18.66 -8.71
C SER A 183 -19.07 17.24 -9.27
N ALA A 184 -19.01 17.06 -10.60
CA ALA A 184 -19.03 15.73 -11.20
C ALA A 184 -17.83 14.85 -10.80
N VAL A 185 -16.63 15.42 -10.66
CA VAL A 185 -15.47 14.66 -10.18
C VAL A 185 -15.52 14.50 -8.67
N PHE A 186 -15.79 15.59 -7.96
CA PHE A 186 -15.83 15.60 -6.50
C PHE A 186 -16.83 14.59 -5.93
N ASP A 187 -18.03 14.54 -6.53
CA ASP A 187 -19.13 13.69 -6.11
C ASP A 187 -18.84 12.20 -6.36
N ASN A 188 -17.92 11.89 -7.29
CA ASN A 188 -17.45 10.53 -7.57
C ASN A 188 -16.34 10.06 -6.62
N LEU A 189 -15.73 10.95 -5.83
CA LEU A 189 -14.79 10.57 -4.77
C LEU A 189 -15.55 10.00 -3.58
N ASP A 190 -14.91 9.15 -2.77
CA ASP A 190 -15.55 8.67 -1.55
C ASP A 190 -15.73 9.81 -0.53
N VAL A 191 -16.75 9.68 0.33
CA VAL A 191 -17.14 10.71 1.30
C VAL A 191 -15.99 11.13 2.22
N LYS A 192 -15.08 10.21 2.54
CA LYS A 192 -13.94 10.49 3.43
C LYS A 192 -12.92 11.37 2.71
N THR A 193 -12.58 11.03 1.47
CA THR A 193 -11.72 11.84 0.60
C THR A 193 -12.31 13.23 0.38
N GLN A 194 -13.59 13.32 0.02
CA GLN A 194 -14.30 14.60 -0.16
C GLN A 194 -14.20 15.50 1.08
N ARG A 195 -14.48 14.94 2.27
CA ARG A 195 -14.40 15.68 3.53
C ARG A 195 -12.99 16.22 3.75
N VAL A 196 -11.96 15.38 3.62
CA VAL A 196 -10.59 15.81 3.84
C VAL A 196 -10.17 16.87 2.82
N LEU A 197 -10.58 16.76 1.55
CA LEU A 197 -10.30 17.79 0.55
C LEU A 197 -10.92 19.14 0.87
N ARG A 198 -12.13 19.18 1.44
CA ARG A 198 -12.73 20.43 1.94
C ARG A 198 -11.91 21.08 3.03
N ASP A 199 -11.32 20.26 3.91
CA ASP A 199 -10.57 20.74 5.06
C ASP A 199 -9.14 21.18 4.69
N ILE A 200 -8.47 20.50 3.76
CA ILE A 200 -7.04 20.75 3.45
C ILE A 200 -6.80 21.75 2.32
N ILE A 201 -7.75 21.98 1.40
CA ILE A 201 -7.52 22.94 0.31
C ILE A 201 -7.37 24.38 0.81
N PRO A 202 -8.10 24.82 1.86
CA PRO A 202 -7.83 26.11 2.49
C PRO A 202 -6.46 26.18 3.19
N ASP A 203 -5.94 25.05 3.68
CA ASP A 203 -4.66 24.95 4.38
C ASP A 203 -4.05 23.54 4.21
N PHE A 204 -3.09 23.41 3.28
CA PHE A 204 -2.48 22.12 2.97
C PHE A 204 -1.65 21.53 4.11
N THR A 205 -1.28 22.31 5.13
CA THR A 205 -0.56 21.78 6.31
C THR A 205 -1.43 20.80 7.09
N MET A 206 -2.76 20.92 6.97
CA MET A 206 -3.75 20.05 7.58
C MET A 206 -3.73 18.62 7.01
N ALA A 207 -3.13 18.40 5.83
CA ALA A 207 -3.06 17.08 5.21
C ALA A 207 -2.15 16.09 5.96
N LYS A 208 -1.22 16.60 6.76
CA LYS A 208 -0.27 15.78 7.53
C LYS A 208 -0.97 14.91 8.58
N GLY A 209 -0.31 13.81 8.95
CA GLY A 209 -0.80 12.85 9.94
C GLY A 209 -1.71 11.77 9.35
N GLU A 210 -1.70 10.59 9.98
CA GLU A 210 -2.32 9.37 9.44
C GLU A 210 -3.82 9.51 9.15
N ARG A 211 -4.55 10.31 9.93
CA ARG A 211 -6.00 10.49 9.76
C ARG A 211 -6.36 11.18 8.44
N ASN A 212 -5.57 12.16 8.03
CA ASN A 212 -5.85 12.95 6.84
C ASN A 212 -5.08 12.39 5.65
N CYS A 213 -3.77 12.20 5.79
CA CYS A 213 -2.89 11.68 4.75
C CYS A 213 -3.38 10.34 4.18
N TRP A 214 -3.68 9.34 5.02
CA TRP A 214 -4.15 8.03 4.53
C TRP A 214 -5.58 8.07 3.96
N SER A 215 -6.34 9.13 4.22
CA SER A 215 -7.66 9.31 3.62
C SER A 215 -7.60 9.84 2.20
N ILE A 216 -6.47 10.43 1.80
CA ILE A 216 -6.24 10.95 0.45
C ILE A 216 -5.08 10.22 -0.23
N GLY A 217 -4.79 8.97 0.19
CA GLY A 217 -3.66 8.19 -0.32
C GLY A 217 -3.69 8.02 -1.84
N ASP A 218 -4.84 7.67 -2.40
CA ASP A 218 -5.03 7.52 -3.86
C ASP A 218 -4.75 8.84 -4.60
N LEU A 219 -5.16 9.98 -4.04
CA LEU A 219 -4.85 11.30 -4.59
C LEU A 219 -3.34 11.57 -4.54
N ILE A 220 -2.69 11.31 -3.40
CA ILE A 220 -1.24 11.49 -3.25
C ILE A 220 -0.51 10.67 -4.31
N ILE A 221 -0.81 9.38 -4.42
CA ILE A 221 -0.22 8.48 -5.42
C ILE A 221 -0.43 9.02 -6.84
N THR A 222 -1.63 9.53 -7.15
CA THR A 222 -1.92 10.09 -8.48
C THR A 222 -1.12 11.37 -8.76
N LEU A 223 -0.86 12.19 -7.74
CA LEU A 223 0.00 13.38 -7.85
C LEU A 223 1.49 13.03 -7.97
N GLU A 224 1.94 11.95 -7.31
CA GLU A 224 3.32 11.47 -7.41
C GLU A 224 3.62 10.79 -8.75
N CYS A 225 2.60 10.33 -9.48
CA CYS A 225 2.74 9.78 -10.83
C CYS A 225 3.27 10.85 -11.80
N PRO A 226 4.45 10.65 -12.45
CA PRO A 226 4.97 11.59 -13.44
C PRO A 226 4.01 11.83 -14.61
N GLY A 227 4.03 13.03 -15.19
CA GLY A 227 3.12 13.39 -16.29
C GLY A 227 3.32 12.57 -17.57
N ASP A 228 4.48 11.96 -17.74
CA ASP A 228 4.85 11.10 -18.88
C ASP A 228 4.70 9.59 -18.59
N ALA A 229 4.19 9.23 -17.41
CA ALA A 229 3.91 7.86 -17.02
C ALA A 229 2.40 7.59 -16.96
N ALA A 230 2.01 6.36 -17.32
CA ALA A 230 0.63 5.90 -17.17
C ALA A 230 0.46 5.14 -15.84
N LEU A 231 -0.53 5.50 -15.03
CA LEU A 231 -0.79 4.89 -13.72
C LEU A 231 -1.43 3.51 -13.90
N TRP A 232 -0.82 2.47 -13.36
CA TRP A 232 -1.33 1.10 -13.40
C TRP A 232 -1.88 0.68 -12.05
N THR A 233 -3.19 0.36 -12.02
CA THR A 233 -3.90 -0.03 -10.80
C THR A 233 -4.95 -1.10 -11.05
N THR A 234 -5.28 -1.87 -10.01
CA THR A 234 -6.50 -2.70 -10.00
C THR A 234 -7.71 -1.97 -9.40
N ASN A 235 -7.53 -0.80 -8.79
CA ASN A 235 -8.58 -0.02 -8.14
C ASN A 235 -9.15 1.08 -9.05
N ILE A 236 -9.62 0.67 -10.24
CA ILE A 236 -10.06 1.59 -11.31
C ILE A 236 -11.12 2.57 -10.84
N GLN A 237 -12.07 2.13 -10.00
CA GLN A 237 -13.14 2.98 -9.49
C GLN A 237 -12.64 4.24 -8.76
N HIS A 238 -11.51 4.15 -8.06
CA HIS A 238 -10.95 5.26 -7.30
C HIS A 238 -9.99 6.11 -8.12
N PHE A 239 -9.12 5.46 -8.92
CA PHE A 239 -8.09 6.15 -9.68
C PHE A 239 -8.57 6.76 -10.99
N ASP A 240 -9.61 6.23 -11.65
CA ASP A 240 -10.09 6.75 -12.93
C ASP A 240 -10.64 8.19 -12.81
N PRO A 241 -11.51 8.53 -11.83
CA PRO A 241 -11.94 9.92 -11.63
C PRO A 241 -10.79 10.87 -11.29
N LEU A 242 -9.83 10.41 -10.47
CA LEU A 242 -8.65 11.19 -10.09
C LEU A 242 -7.74 11.44 -11.30
N CYS A 243 -7.47 10.42 -12.11
CA CYS A 243 -6.63 10.54 -13.29
C CYS A 243 -7.26 11.49 -14.32
N GLN A 244 -8.56 11.36 -14.59
CA GLN A 244 -9.29 12.25 -15.49
C GLN A 244 -9.17 13.71 -15.03
N ALA A 245 -9.37 13.95 -13.74
CA ALA A 245 -9.36 15.31 -13.20
C ALA A 245 -7.95 15.92 -13.11
N LEU A 246 -6.93 15.09 -12.90
CA LEU A 246 -5.54 15.51 -12.83
C LEU A 246 -4.80 15.45 -14.19
N GLY A 247 -5.51 15.11 -15.28
CA GLY A 247 -4.92 14.98 -16.61
C GLY A 247 -3.90 13.84 -16.72
N LYS A 248 -4.03 12.79 -15.91
CA LYS A 248 -3.18 11.59 -15.93
C LYS A 248 -3.80 10.51 -16.81
N SER A 249 -2.94 9.64 -17.34
CA SER A 249 -3.37 8.47 -18.10
C SER A 249 -3.37 7.22 -17.23
N LEU A 250 -4.35 6.33 -17.45
CA LEU A 250 -4.36 5.00 -16.85
C LEU A 250 -3.73 4.01 -17.82
N PHE A 251 -2.83 3.16 -17.30
CA PHE A 251 -2.31 2.02 -18.03
C PHE A 251 -3.28 0.85 -17.92
N ARG A 252 -3.57 0.21 -19.05
CA ARG A 252 -4.37 -1.01 -19.14
C ARG A 252 -3.55 -2.02 -19.94
N PRO A 253 -3.07 -3.11 -19.30
CA PRO A 253 -2.41 -4.16 -20.05
C PRO A 253 -3.43 -4.83 -20.97
N ASP A 254 -3.01 -5.10 -22.22
CA ASP A 254 -3.77 -5.89 -23.20
C ASP A 254 -4.09 -7.31 -22.70
#